data_AF-A0A1E7GSK5-F1
#
_entry.id   AF-A0A1E7GSK5-F1
#
_cell.length_a   1.000
_cell.length_b   1.000
_cell.length_c   1.000
_cell.angle_alpha   90.00
_cell.angle_beta   90.00
_cell.angle_gamma   90.00
#
_symmetry.space_group_name_H-M   'P 1'
#
loop_
_entity.id
_entity.type
_entity.pdbx_description
1 polymer ?
#
loop_
_entity_poly.entity_id
_entity_poly.type
_entity_poly.pdbx_seq_one_letter_code
_entity_poly.pdbx_strand_id
1 'polypeptide(L)'
;MRFSEAVRYIAVFYDGVVVPGALILLFSGTWFTVQYYGGWDFIKVPWLTGMIALFAFEFIEGNTITRLYFMKLRRMTDEALAIGEITPELEKERSKLVPSFTHYLDLPMLFLIIALGVMKPATWEMFLYGSLIALGLALFFTLLIPRMYPWGNE
;
A
#
# COMPACT_ATOMS: atom_id res chain seq x y z
N MET A 1 -13.01 -18.13 -16.73
CA MET A 1 -14.24 -17.55 -16.12
C MET A 1 -14.07 -17.12 -14.67
N ARG A 2 -13.47 -17.91 -13.76
CA ARG A 2 -13.33 -17.53 -12.33
C ARG A 2 -12.40 -16.33 -12.05
N PHE A 3 -11.31 -16.17 -12.81
CA PHE A 3 -10.35 -15.08 -12.60
C PHE A 3 -10.91 -13.71 -13.01
N SER A 4 -11.61 -13.63 -14.15
CA SER A 4 -12.22 -12.40 -14.65
C SER A 4 -13.31 -11.82 -13.73
N GLU A 5 -14.06 -12.69 -13.04
CA GLU A 5 -15.05 -12.28 -12.04
C GLU A 5 -14.40 -11.77 -10.76
N ALA A 6 -13.38 -12.47 -10.25
CA ALA A 6 -12.63 -12.03 -9.07
C ALA A 6 -12.02 -10.63 -9.27
N VAL A 7 -11.45 -10.36 -10.44
CA VAL A 7 -10.89 -9.05 -10.75
C VAL A 7 -11.98 -7.97 -10.87
N ARG A 8 -13.18 -8.31 -11.35
CA ARG A 8 -14.32 -7.38 -11.39
C ARG A 8 -14.81 -7.05 -9.98
N TYR A 9 -14.85 -8.03 -9.08
CA TYR A 9 -15.19 -7.79 -7.67
C TYR A 9 -14.16 -6.91 -6.98
N ILE A 10 -12.86 -7.15 -7.19
CA ILE A 10 -11.80 -6.30 -6.64
C ILE A 10 -12.00 -4.85 -7.09
N ALA A 11 -12.26 -4.61 -8.39
CA ALA A 11 -12.51 -3.26 -8.90
C ALA A 11 -13.75 -2.60 -8.26
N VAL A 12 -14.85 -3.34 -8.10
CA VAL A 12 -16.08 -2.81 -7.49
C VAL A 12 -15.90 -2.53 -6.00
N PHE A 13 -15.25 -3.41 -5.24
CA PHE A 13 -14.93 -3.18 -3.83
C PHE A 13 -14.02 -1.97 -3.66
N TYR A 14 -13.09 -1.79 -4.59
CA TYR A 14 -12.16 -0.68 -4.55
C TYR A 14 -12.85 0.66 -4.82
N ASP A 15 -13.56 0.76 -5.95
CA ASP A 15 -14.25 1.99 -6.34
C ASP A 15 -15.46 2.27 -5.41
N GLY A 16 -16.07 1.24 -4.82
CA GLY A 16 -17.24 1.35 -3.96
C GLY A 16 -16.98 1.50 -2.46
N VAL A 17 -15.85 1.00 -1.95
CA VAL A 17 -15.55 1.00 -0.50
C VAL A 17 -14.23 1.72 -0.20
N VAL A 18 -13.15 1.34 -0.87
CA VAL A 18 -11.80 1.83 -0.55
C VAL A 18 -11.68 3.33 -0.87
N VAL A 19 -12.04 3.75 -2.08
CA VAL A 19 -11.95 5.15 -2.50
C VAL A 19 -12.87 6.06 -1.66
N PRO A 20 -14.17 5.74 -1.49
CA PRO A 20 -15.04 6.55 -0.64
C PRO A 20 -14.59 6.59 0.82
N GLY A 21 -14.14 5.46 1.37
CA GLY A 21 -13.60 5.38 2.73
C GLY A 21 -12.39 6.29 2.92
N ALA A 22 -11.46 6.29 1.97
CA ALA A 22 -10.28 7.14 2.01
C ALA A 22 -10.63 8.64 1.87
N LEU A 23 -11.63 9.00 1.06
CA LEU A 23 -12.12 10.38 0.96
C LEU A 23 -12.74 10.87 2.27
N ILE A 24 -13.54 10.02 2.93
CA ILE A 24 -14.12 10.32 4.24
C ILE A 24 -13.01 10.52 5.28
N LEU A 25 -12.02 9.63 5.32
CA LEU A 25 -10.86 9.73 6.21
C LEU A 25 -10.06 11.01 5.96
N LEU A 26 -9.83 11.36 4.70
CA LEU A 26 -9.11 12.58 4.32
C LEU A 26 -9.86 13.83 4.76
N PHE A 27 -11.17 13.90 4.48
CA PHE A 27 -11.99 15.06 4.87
C PHE A 27 -12.14 15.18 6.38
N SER A 28 -12.53 14.09 7.06
CA SER A 28 -12.72 14.08 8.51
C SER A 28 -11.41 14.30 9.27
N GLY A 29 -10.32 13.64 8.86
CA GLY A 29 -9.00 13.80 9.46
C GLY A 29 -8.45 15.21 9.29
N THR A 30 -8.61 15.80 8.10
CA THR A 30 -8.23 17.21 7.86
C THR A 30 -9.06 18.15 8.73
N TRP A 31 -10.38 17.95 8.79
CA TRP A 31 -11.27 18.75 9.63
C TRP A 31 -10.88 18.69 11.11
N PHE A 32 -10.65 17.49 11.66
CA PHE A 32 -10.20 17.31 13.03
C PHE A 32 -8.84 17.97 13.30
N THR A 33 -7.91 17.84 12.36
CA THR A 33 -6.58 18.45 12.48
C THR A 33 -6.68 19.98 12.52
N VAL A 34 -7.48 20.58 11.63
CA VAL A 34 -7.70 22.03 11.60
C VAL A 34 -8.38 22.51 12.89
N GLN A 35 -9.44 21.82 13.32
CA GLN A 35 -10.25 22.25 14.44
C GLN A 35 -9.55 22.13 15.80
N TYR A 36 -8.80 21.05 16.03
CA TYR A 36 -8.19 20.75 17.33
C TYR A 36 -6.70 21.10 17.41
N TYR A 37 -6.01 21.22 16.27
CA TYR A 37 -4.58 21.51 16.21
C TYR A 37 -4.27 22.78 15.40
N GLY A 38 -5.24 23.67 15.18
CA GLY A 38 -4.99 25.01 14.63
C GLY A 38 -4.50 25.03 13.19
N GLY A 39 -4.80 23.99 12.39
CA GLY A 39 -4.25 23.83 11.06
C GLY A 39 -2.80 23.37 11.13
N TRP A 40 -1.85 24.15 10.62
CA TRP A 40 -0.42 23.77 10.49
C TRP A 40 0.32 23.51 11.80
N ASP A 41 -0.25 23.88 12.94
CA ASP A 41 0.35 23.62 14.25
C ASP A 41 0.44 22.12 14.58
N PHE A 42 -0.27 21.25 13.85
CA PHE A 42 -0.08 19.79 13.93
C PHE A 42 1.37 19.36 13.71
N ILE A 43 2.16 20.10 12.92
CA ILE A 43 3.58 19.82 12.64
C ILE A 43 4.42 19.76 13.94
N LYS A 44 4.00 20.51 14.96
CA LYS A 44 4.66 20.54 16.27
C LYS A 44 4.37 19.28 17.10
N VAL A 45 3.45 18.44 16.65
CA VAL A 45 3.03 17.20 17.31
C VAL A 45 3.59 16.02 16.50
N PRO A 46 4.72 15.42 16.91
CA PRO A 46 5.45 14.45 16.09
C PRO A 46 4.63 13.23 15.70
N TRP A 47 3.87 12.64 16.62
CA TRP A 47 3.06 11.46 16.33
C TRP A 47 1.96 11.73 15.30
N LEU A 48 1.31 12.89 15.39
CA LEU A 48 0.22 13.28 14.49
C LEU A 48 0.77 13.58 13.09
N THR A 49 1.88 14.31 13.03
CA THR A 49 2.57 14.61 11.77
C THR A 49 3.06 13.33 11.10
N GLY A 50 3.69 12.44 11.87
CA GLY A 50 4.14 11.13 11.38
C GLY A 50 2.96 10.31 10.86
N MET A 51 1.88 10.21 11.62
CA MET A 51 0.68 9.47 11.21
C MET A 51 0.07 10.01 9.92
N ILE A 52 -0.09 11.34 9.79
CA ILE A 52 -0.62 11.98 8.57
C ILE A 52 0.31 11.72 7.39
N ALA A 53 1.64 11.79 7.58
CA ALA A 53 2.61 11.53 6.53
C ALA A 53 2.57 10.07 6.04
N LEU A 54 2.51 9.10 6.97
CA LEU A 54 2.40 7.68 6.62
C LEU A 54 1.08 7.38 5.90
N PHE A 55 -0.03 7.95 6.38
CA PHE A 55 -1.34 7.77 5.76
C PHE A 55 -1.40 8.38 4.36
N ALA A 56 -0.81 9.56 4.16
CA ALA A 56 -0.68 10.16 2.83
C ALA A 56 0.17 9.31 1.90
N PHE A 57 1.25 8.71 2.42
CA PHE A 57 2.08 7.78 1.66
C PHE A 57 1.31 6.51 1.24
N GLU A 58 0.64 5.84 2.18
CA GLU A 58 -0.22 4.67 1.89
C GLU A 58 -1.31 5.01 0.87
N PHE A 59 -1.94 6.19 1.01
CA PHE A 59 -2.95 6.63 0.07
C PHE A 59 -2.37 6.80 -1.34
N ILE A 60 -1.22 7.45 -1.50
CA ILE A 60 -0.61 7.65 -2.82
C ILE A 60 -0.16 6.31 -3.42
N GLU A 61 0.52 5.49 -2.64
CA GLU A 61 1.02 4.18 -3.07
C GLU A 61 -0.13 3.28 -3.50
N GLY A 62 -1.12 3.09 -2.62
CA GLY A 62 -2.25 2.19 -2.84
C GLY A 62 -3.21 2.68 -3.92
N ASN A 63 -3.60 3.97 -3.90
CA ASN A 63 -4.56 4.53 -4.86
C ASN A 63 -3.99 4.85 -6.25
N THR A 64 -2.69 5.06 -6.36
CA THR A 64 -2.09 5.48 -7.63
C THR A 64 -1.15 4.42 -8.19
N ILE A 65 -0.10 4.08 -7.45
CA ILE A 65 1.00 3.25 -7.99
C ILE A 65 0.53 1.80 -8.17
N THR A 66 0.03 1.19 -7.10
CA THR A 66 -0.41 -0.21 -7.12
C THR A 66 -1.63 -0.40 -8.01
N ARG A 67 -2.58 0.55 -8.02
CA ARG A 67 -3.74 0.52 -8.93
C ARG A 67 -3.34 0.55 -10.40
N LEU A 68 -2.49 1.49 -10.81
CA LEU A 68 -2.00 1.59 -12.19
C LEU A 68 -1.24 0.32 -12.60
N TYR A 69 -0.42 -0.21 -11.70
CA TYR A 69 0.30 -1.45 -11.92
C TYR A 69 -0.64 -2.64 -12.13
N PHE A 70 -1.63 -2.84 -11.25
CA PHE A 70 -2.60 -3.93 -11.38
C PHE A 70 -3.46 -3.81 -12.65
N MET A 71 -3.88 -2.60 -13.02
CA MET A 71 -4.62 -2.38 -14.26
C MET A 71 -3.77 -2.72 -15.50
N LYS A 72 -2.50 -2.30 -15.50
CA LYS A 72 -1.55 -2.66 -16.56
C LYS A 72 -1.36 -4.17 -16.63
N LEU A 73 -1.11 -4.82 -15.50
CA LEU A 73 -0.88 -6.26 -15.41
C LEU A 73 -2.12 -7.05 -15.86
N ARG A 74 -3.32 -6.61 -15.45
CA ARG A 74 -4.59 -7.21 -15.88
C ARG A 74 -4.73 -7.18 -17.39
N ARG A 75 -4.50 -6.01 -18.02
CA ARG A 75 -4.57 -5.86 -19.47
C ARG A 75 -3.60 -6.81 -20.18
N MET A 76 -2.35 -6.88 -19.73
CA MET A 76 -1.34 -7.79 -20.29
C MET A 76 -1.70 -9.27 -20.08
N THR A 77 -2.33 -9.61 -18.95
CA THR A 77 -2.79 -10.98 -18.66
C THR A 77 -3.99 -11.36 -19.55
N ASP A 78 -4.93 -10.44 -19.78
CA ASP A 78 -6.08 -10.67 -20.66
C ASP A 78 -5.63 -10.84 -22.12
N GLU A 79 -4.63 -10.07 -22.57
CA GLU A 79 -4.00 -10.21 -23.88
C GLU A 79 -3.26 -11.55 -24.03
N ALA A 80 -2.50 -12.00 -23.01
CA ALA A 80 -1.83 -13.29 -23.01
C ALA A 80 -2.82 -14.48 -22.98
N LEU A 81 -3.90 -14.39 -22.20
CA LEU A 81 -4.96 -15.39 -22.15
C LEU A 81 -5.70 -15.53 -23.49
N ALA A 82 -5.83 -14.44 -24.25
CA ALA A 82 -6.42 -14.48 -25.59
C ALA A 82 -5.53 -15.21 -26.62
N ILE A 83 -4.21 -15.17 -26.43
CA ILE A 83 -3.22 -15.82 -27.30
C ILE A 83 -2.94 -17.26 -26.85
N GLY A 84 -3.21 -17.60 -25.58
CA GLY A 84 -3.02 -18.94 -25.03
C GLY A 84 -1.59 -19.23 -24.58
N GLU A 85 -0.70 -18.24 -24.63
CA GLU A 85 0.71 -18.35 -24.22
C GLU A 85 1.09 -17.22 -23.26
N ILE A 86 1.97 -17.50 -22.30
CA ILE A 86 2.55 -16.48 -21.43
C ILE A 86 3.51 -15.63 -22.28
N THR A 87 3.18 -14.35 -22.47
CA THR A 87 4.04 -13.45 -23.23
C THR A 87 5.29 -13.08 -22.42
N PRO A 88 6.46 -12.91 -23.06
CA PRO A 88 7.71 -12.53 -22.37
C PRO A 88 7.62 -11.17 -21.68
N GLU A 89 6.71 -10.30 -22.11
CA GLU A 89 6.41 -9.01 -21.48
C GLU A 89 5.70 -9.19 -20.13
N LEU A 90 4.78 -10.15 -20.02
CA LEU A 90 4.07 -10.49 -18.79
C LEU A 90 5.03 -11.11 -17.76
N GLU A 91 5.97 -11.95 -18.21
CA GLU A 91 6.98 -12.56 -17.34
C GLU A 91 7.99 -11.52 -16.80
N LYS A 92 8.39 -10.57 -17.64
CA LYS A 92 9.24 -9.44 -17.23
C LYS A 92 8.54 -8.48 -16.26
N GLU A 93 7.24 -8.23 -16.43
CA GLU A 93 6.48 -7.42 -15.49
C GLU A 93 6.24 -8.16 -14.17
N ARG A 94 5.93 -9.47 -14.20
CA ARG A 94 5.80 -10.30 -12.99
C ARG A 94 7.08 -10.40 -12.17
N SER A 95 8.26 -10.32 -12.79
CA SER A 95 9.56 -10.38 -12.08
C SER A 95 9.93 -9.08 -11.36
N LYS A 96 9.14 -8.01 -11.48
CA LYS A 96 9.40 -6.78 -10.74
C LYS A 96 9.16 -6.99 -9.24
N LEU A 97 10.18 -6.70 -8.45
CA LEU A 97 10.14 -6.80 -6.98
C LEU A 97 9.45 -5.60 -6.32
N VAL A 98 9.29 -4.49 -7.03
CA VAL A 98 8.74 -3.23 -6.49
C VAL A 98 7.28 -3.37 -6.01
N PRO A 99 6.35 -3.97 -6.78
CA PRO A 99 4.97 -4.16 -6.33
C PRO A 99 4.84 -5.13 -5.15
N SER A 100 5.70 -6.14 -5.08
CA SER A 100 5.74 -7.06 -3.94
C SER A 100 6.27 -6.35 -2.69
N PHE A 101 7.27 -5.49 -2.83
CA PHE A 101 7.80 -4.69 -1.73
C PHE A 101 6.75 -3.74 -1.15
N THR A 102 6.06 -2.98 -1.98
CA THR A 102 5.05 -2.05 -1.49
C THR A 102 3.87 -2.78 -0.87
N HIS A 103 3.46 -3.92 -1.43
CA HIS A 103 2.43 -4.76 -0.83
C HIS A 103 2.81 -5.31 0.56
N TYR A 104 4.06 -5.71 0.78
CA TYR A 104 4.51 -6.13 2.12
C TYR A 104 4.75 -4.97 3.07
N LEU A 105 4.94 -3.76 2.56
CA LEU A 105 5.13 -2.55 3.36
C LEU A 105 3.83 -2.05 3.99
N ASP A 106 2.69 -2.28 3.36
CA ASP A 106 1.36 -1.84 3.84
C ASP A 106 1.05 -2.29 5.28
N LEU A 107 1.22 -3.58 5.59
CA LEU A 107 0.84 -4.10 6.90
C LEU A 107 1.72 -3.56 8.06
N PRO A 108 3.06 -3.52 7.93
CA PRO A 108 3.92 -2.84 8.88
C PRO A 108 3.63 -1.33 9.02
N MET A 109 3.30 -0.65 7.93
CA MET A 109 2.95 0.78 7.94
C MET A 109 1.64 1.04 8.68
N LEU A 110 0.61 0.24 8.43
CA LEU A 110 -0.66 0.29 9.15
C LEU A 110 -0.45 0.08 10.65
N PHE A 111 0.38 -0.89 11.02
CA PHE A 111 0.72 -1.15 12.42
C PHE A 111 1.43 0.06 13.06
N LEU A 112 2.36 0.68 12.34
CA LEU A 112 3.04 1.89 12.80
C LEU A 112 2.09 3.07 12.96
N ILE A 113 1.17 3.29 12.02
CA ILE A 113 0.12 4.32 12.09
C ILE A 113 -0.72 4.14 13.36
N ILE A 114 -1.20 2.92 13.62
CA ILE A 114 -2.00 2.60 14.81
C ILE A 114 -1.15 2.83 16.07
N ALA A 115 0.10 2.37 16.08
CA ALA A 115 1.00 2.53 17.22
C ALA A 115 1.25 4.01 17.56
N LEU A 116 1.45 4.87 16.56
CA LEU A 116 1.61 6.32 16.75
C LEU A 116 0.33 6.95 17.30
N GLY A 117 -0.83 6.55 16.81
CA GLY A 117 -2.13 7.06 17.28
C GLY A 117 -2.47 6.64 18.72
N VAL A 118 -2.04 5.44 19.13
CA VAL A 118 -2.27 4.90 20.48
C VAL A 118 -1.26 5.45 21.49
N MET A 119 0.03 5.38 21.17
CA MET A 119 1.10 5.75 22.10
C MET A 119 1.32 7.26 22.19
N LYS A 120 0.96 8.00 21.12
CA LYS A 120 1.10 9.46 21.02
C LYS A 120 2.47 9.99 21.48
N PRO A 121 3.58 9.46 20.94
CA PRO A 121 4.92 9.86 21.36
C PRO A 121 5.15 11.36 21.15
N ALA A 122 5.79 11.99 22.14
CA ALA A 122 6.18 13.40 22.08
C ALA A 122 7.45 13.64 21.25
N THR A 123 8.16 12.58 20.85
CA THR A 123 9.40 12.63 20.08
C THR A 123 9.27 11.88 18.75
N TRP A 124 10.19 12.14 17.83
CA TRP A 124 10.26 11.50 16.51
C TRP A 124 10.87 10.09 16.53
N GLU A 125 11.41 9.66 17.66
CA GLU A 125 12.17 8.40 17.76
C GLU A 125 11.32 7.19 17.37
N MET A 126 10.12 7.09 17.94
CA MET A 126 9.22 5.97 17.64
C MET A 126 8.80 5.95 16.17
N PHE A 127 8.60 7.13 15.56
CA PHE A 127 8.32 7.23 14.14
C PHE A 127 9.51 6.73 13.30
N LEU A 128 10.72 7.19 13.62
CA LEU A 128 11.93 6.83 12.87
C LEU A 128 12.27 5.34 13.01
N TYR A 129 12.32 4.82 14.23
CA TYR A 129 12.61 3.40 14.47
C TYR A 129 11.51 2.51 13.91
N GLY A 130 10.25 2.89 14.09
CA GLY A 130 9.11 2.17 13.51
C GLY A 130 9.18 2.11 12.00
N SER A 131 9.52 3.22 11.33
CA SER A 131 9.67 3.29 9.88
C SER A 131 10.83 2.42 9.39
N LEU A 132 11.97 2.45 10.09
CA LEU A 132 13.11 1.59 9.76
C LEU A 132 12.77 0.10 9.91
N ILE A 133 12.05 -0.27 10.96
CA ILE A 133 11.58 -1.65 11.17
C ILE A 133 10.59 -2.05 10.07
N ALA A 134 9.64 -1.18 9.72
CA ALA A 134 8.66 -1.44 8.66
C ALA A 134 9.34 -1.68 7.30
N LEU A 135 10.29 -0.82 6.93
CA LEU A 135 11.09 -0.98 5.72
C LEU A 135 11.94 -2.25 5.74
N GLY A 136 12.56 -2.55 6.89
CA GLY A 136 13.35 -3.76 7.09
C GLY A 136 12.52 -5.03 6.93
N LEU A 137 11.32 -5.07 7.52
CA LEU A 137 10.38 -6.18 7.38
C LEU A 137 9.89 -6.34 5.94
N ALA A 138 9.50 -5.24 5.30
CA ALA A 138 9.08 -5.27 3.90
C ALA A 138 10.20 -5.82 3.01
N LEU A 139 11.43 -5.32 3.16
CA LEU A 139 12.58 -5.78 2.40
C LEU A 139 12.90 -7.25 2.68
N PHE A 140 12.85 -7.66 3.95
CA PHE A 140 13.04 -9.04 4.37
C PHE A 140 12.03 -9.97 3.67
N PHE A 141 10.73 -9.65 3.70
CA PHE A 141 9.71 -10.45 3.03
C PHE A 141 9.88 -10.45 1.51
N THR A 142 10.17 -9.32 0.88
CA THR A 142 10.42 -9.23 -0.56
C THR A 142 11.59 -10.10 -1.02
N LEU A 143 12.65 -10.22 -0.22
CA LEU A 143 13.83 -11.01 -0.59
C LEU A 143 13.68 -12.50 -0.24
N LEU A 144 12.97 -12.82 0.85
CA LEU A 144 12.93 -14.17 1.40
C LEU A 144 11.80 -15.00 0.81
N ILE A 145 10.63 -14.41 0.52
CA ILE A 145 9.48 -15.13 -0.03
C ILE A 145 9.77 -15.74 -1.41
N PRO A 146 10.38 -15.03 -2.38
CA PRO A 146 10.78 -15.64 -3.66
C PRO A 146 11.78 -16.78 -3.49
N ARG A 147 12.60 -16.76 -2.43
CA ARG A 147 13.55 -17.84 -2.12
C ARG A 147 12.89 -19.06 -1.48
N MET A 148 11.80 -18.89 -0.73
CA MET A 148 11.08 -20.01 -0.11
C MET A 148 10.10 -20.69 -1.07
N TYR A 149 9.56 -19.95 -2.04
CA TYR A 149 8.70 -20.48 -3.10
C TYR A 149 9.35 -20.24 -4.46
N PRO A 150 10.41 -21.00 -4.83
CA PRO A 150 10.88 -21.02 -6.21
C PRO A 150 9.77 -21.64 -7.07
N TRP A 151 8.98 -20.80 -7.71
CA TRP A 151 8.04 -21.23 -8.74
C TRP A 151 8.87 -21.69 -9.94
N GLY A 152 9.10 -23.00 -10.02
CA GLY A 152 9.96 -23.61 -11.03
C GLY A 152 10.11 -25.12 -10.87
N ASN A 153 9.03 -25.84 -10.52
CA ASN A 153 8.93 -27.29 -10.65
C ASN A 153 7.46 -27.70 -10.84
N GLU A 154 6.79 -27.13 -11.83
CA GLU A 154 5.75 -27.79 -12.64
C GLU A 154 5.88 -27.29 -14.08
#